data_AF-A0A6M1NRH2-F1
#
_entry.id   AF-A0A6M1NRH2-F1
#
_cell.length_a   1.000
_cell.length_b   1.000
_cell.length_c   1.000
_cell.angle_alpha   90.00
_cell.angle_beta   90.00
_cell.angle_gamma   90.00
#
_symmetry.space_group_name_H-M   'P 1'
#
loop_
_entity.id
_entity.type
_entity.pdbx_description
1 polymer ?
#
loop_
_entity_poly.entity_id
_entity_poly.type
_entity_poly.pdbx_seq_one_letter_code
_entity_poly.pdbx_strand_id
1 'polypeptide(L)'
;MFESDLEHIHFLIRYIPRVSITSIVRKLKQESTYYIWRSPHRSFLFKHFWKEHTFCSDGYFVCSIGEASPDTIREYILNQG
;
A
#
# COMPACT_ATOMS: atom_id res chain seq x y z
N MET A 1 2.20 1.45 -11.01
CA MET A 1 3.02 0.26 -10.68
C MET A 1 2.65 -0.18 -9.29
N PHE A 2 2.67 -1.48 -9.03
CA PHE A 2 2.41 -2.08 -7.73
C PHE A 2 3.51 -3.12 -7.50
N GLU A 3 4.14 -3.06 -6.33
CA GLU A 3 5.09 -4.05 -5.86
C GLU A 3 4.79 -4.33 -4.39
N SER A 4 5.06 -5.57 -3.96
CA SER A 4 4.81 -6.00 -2.59
C SER A 4 5.99 -6.81 -2.08
N ASP A 5 6.41 -6.51 -0.86
CA ASP A 5 7.39 -7.26 -0.09
C ASP A 5 6.71 -7.98 1.09
N LEU A 6 7.50 -8.68 1.90
CA LEU A 6 6.99 -9.43 3.05
C LEU A 6 6.23 -8.55 4.06
N GLU A 7 6.69 -7.31 4.27
CA GLU A 7 6.18 -6.44 5.34
C GLU A 7 5.60 -5.11 4.85
N HIS A 8 5.72 -4.78 3.57
CA HIS A 8 5.25 -3.51 3.04
C HIS A 8 4.87 -3.57 1.54
N ILE A 9 4.17 -2.54 1.08
CA ILE A 9 3.61 -2.47 -0.28
C ILE A 9 3.95 -1.10 -0.88
N HIS A 10 4.44 -1.10 -2.11
CA HIS A 10 4.75 0.11 -2.87
C HIS A 10 3.72 0.35 -3.97
N PHE A 11 3.25 1.60 -4.07
CA PHE A 11 2.37 2.05 -5.14
C PHE A 11 2.97 3.24 -5.86
N LEU A 12 3.11 3.13 -7.19
CA LEU A 12 3.30 4.29 -8.06
C LEU A 12 1.96 4.70 -8.67
N ILE A 13 1.47 5.86 -8.24
CA ILE A 13 0.13 6.37 -8.57
C ILE A 13 0.25 7.67 -9.33
N ARG A 14 -0.36 7.71 -10.52
CA ARG A 14 -0.67 8.97 -11.21
C ARG A 14 -2.10 9.37 -10.85
N TYR A 15 -2.28 10.57 -10.34
CA TYR A 15 -3.58 11.06 -9.88
C TYR A 15 -3.79 12.54 -10.25
N ILE A 16 -5.03 13.01 -10.14
CA ILE A 16 -5.39 14.41 -10.40
C ILE A 16 -5.02 15.24 -9.15
N PRO A 17 -4.29 16.37 -9.28
CA PRO A 17 -3.80 17.14 -8.12
C PRO A 17 -4.87 17.64 -7.14
N ARG A 18 -6.12 17.76 -7.59
CA ARG A 18 -7.26 18.13 -6.73
C ARG A 18 -7.64 17.04 -5.70
N VAL A 19 -7.21 15.80 -5.92
CA VAL A 19 -7.47 14.69 -4.99
C VAL A 19 -6.41 14.68 -3.90
N SER A 20 -6.84 14.69 -2.65
CA SER A 20 -5.95 14.61 -1.49
C SER A 20 -5.21 13.25 -1.45
N ILE A 21 -3.88 13.31 -1.27
CA ILE A 21 -3.04 12.12 -1.07
C ILE A 21 -3.55 11.28 0.09
N THR A 22 -3.89 11.90 1.23
CA THR A 22 -4.44 11.20 2.40
C THR A 22 -5.74 10.47 2.06
N SER A 23 -6.59 11.05 1.20
CA SER A 23 -7.82 10.38 0.77
C SER A 23 -7.55 9.16 -0.11
N ILE A 24 -6.56 9.25 -1.01
CA ILE A 24 -6.11 8.12 -1.85
C ILE A 24 -5.59 7.00 -0.95
N VAL A 25 -4.65 7.30 -0.05
CA VAL A 25 -4.06 6.31 0.86
C VAL A 25 -5.12 5.68 1.75
N ARG A 26 -6.02 6.49 2.32
CA ARG A 26 -7.13 5.98 3.14
C ARG A 26 -7.99 5.00 2.35
N LYS A 27 -8.38 5.36 1.13
CA LYS A 27 -9.22 4.50 0.29
C LYS A 27 -8.51 3.18 -0.03
N LEU A 28 -7.24 3.23 -0.41
CA LEU A 28 -6.45 2.03 -0.69
C LEU A 28 -6.36 1.10 0.53
N LYS A 29 -6.01 1.63 1.71
CA LYS A 29 -5.92 0.86 2.95
C LYS A 29 -7.26 0.25 3.36
N GLN A 30 -8.36 1.00 3.21
CA GLN A 30 -9.70 0.53 3.57
C GLN A 30 -10.17 -0.59 2.64
N GLU A 31 -10.05 -0.41 1.33
CA GLU A 31 -10.45 -1.41 0.35
C GLU A 31 -9.59 -2.67 0.47
N SER A 32 -8.26 -2.53 0.58
CA SER A 32 -7.36 -3.69 0.72
C SER A 32 -7.69 -4.50 1.98
N THR A 33 -7.87 -3.82 3.12
CA THR A 33 -8.29 -4.46 4.37
C THR A 33 -9.63 -5.18 4.18
N TYR A 34 -10.64 -4.51 3.61
CA TYR A 34 -11.95 -5.11 3.37
C TYR A 34 -11.89 -6.42 2.56
N TYR A 35 -11.16 -6.43 1.44
CA TYR A 35 -11.05 -7.62 0.59
C TYR A 35 -10.20 -8.71 1.22
N ILE A 36 -9.09 -8.37 1.87
CA ILE A 36 -8.20 -9.33 2.54
C ILE A 36 -8.94 -10.08 3.66
N TRP A 37 -9.72 -9.37 4.48
CA TRP A 37 -10.53 -9.99 5.54
C TRP A 37 -11.70 -10.84 5.03
N ARG A 38 -12.08 -10.69 3.76
CA ARG A 38 -13.08 -11.53 3.06
C ARG A 38 -12.44 -12.62 2.20
N SER A 39 -11.12 -12.69 2.15
CA SER A 39 -10.40 -13.71 1.39
C SER A 39 -10.43 -15.08 2.10
N PRO A 40 -10.06 -16.16 1.39
CA PRO A 40 -9.88 -17.48 2.00
C PRO A 40 -8.88 -17.51 3.18
N HIS A 41 -8.01 -16.50 3.30
CA HIS A 41 -7.00 -16.40 4.36
C HIS A 41 -7.54 -15.83 5.67
N ARG A 42 -8.85 -15.57 5.78
CA ARG A 42 -9.49 -15.00 6.98
C ARG A 42 -9.11 -15.72 8.29
N SER A 43 -9.01 -17.06 8.26
CA SER A 43 -8.60 -17.81 9.46
C SER A 43 -7.15 -17.52 9.89
N PHE A 44 -6.25 -17.30 8.94
CA PHE A 44 -4.87 -16.90 9.24
C PHE A 44 -4.83 -15.49 9.83
N LEU A 45 -5.62 -14.57 9.27
CA LEU A 45 -5.71 -13.19 9.73
C LEU A 45 -6.24 -13.10 11.16
N PHE A 46 -7.30 -13.84 11.49
CA PHE A 46 -7.79 -13.90 12.87
C PHE A 46 -6.79 -14.45 13.88
N LYS A 47 -5.79 -15.22 13.45
CA LYS A 47 -4.76 -15.74 14.35
C LYS A 47 -3.64 -14.72 14.60
N HIS A 48 -3.27 -13.94 13.58
CA HIS A 48 -2.07 -13.09 13.62
C HIS A 48 -2.40 -11.60 13.80
N PHE A 49 -3.55 -11.14 13.28
CA PHE A 49 -4.02 -9.75 13.30
C PHE A 49 -5.30 -9.64 14.17
N TRP A 50 -5.33 -10.33 15.30
CA TRP A 50 -6.54 -10.46 16.13
C TRP A 50 -6.91 -9.20 16.91
N LYS A 51 -5.94 -8.32 17.18
CA LYS A 51 -6.15 -7.10 17.98
C LYS A 51 -7.02 -6.09 17.24
N GLU A 52 -6.75 -5.93 15.95
CA GLU A 52 -7.42 -4.96 15.09
C GLU A 52 -7.72 -5.62 13.75
N HIS A 53 -8.93 -5.43 13.22
CA HIS A 53 -9.28 -5.91 11.88
C HIS A 53 -8.67 -5.03 10.78
N THR A 54 -7.36 -4.86 10.84
CA THR A 54 -6.55 -4.05 9.94
C THR A 54 -5.49 -4.93 9.29
N PHE A 55 -5.04 -4.53 8.11
CA PHE A 55 -3.92 -5.19 7.41
C PHE A 55 -2.71 -4.28 7.28
N CYS A 56 -2.94 -2.98 7.14
CA CYS A 56 -1.89 -1.97 7.09
C CYS A 56 -1.74 -1.29 8.45
N SER A 57 -0.51 -0.87 8.79
CA SER A 57 -0.25 0.02 9.92
C SER A 57 -0.91 1.40 9.73
N ASP A 58 -0.94 2.24 10.76
CA ASP A 58 -1.45 3.61 10.65
C ASP A 58 -0.58 4.49 9.74
N GLY A 59 0.74 4.29 9.82
CA GLY A 59 1.74 5.04 9.07
C GLY A 59 1.71 4.78 7.56
N TYR A 60 2.13 5.76 6.79
CA TYR A 60 2.39 5.61 5.36
C TYR A 60 3.48 6.61 4.93
N PHE A 61 4.23 6.25 3.90
CA PHE A 61 5.19 7.14 3.26
C PHE A 61 4.70 7.53 1.87
N VAL A 62 4.80 8.82 1.53
CA VAL A 62 4.53 9.32 0.18
C VAL A 62 5.64 10.30 -0.20
N CYS A 63 6.18 10.13 -1.41
CA CYS A 63 7.05 11.09 -2.05
C CYS A 63 6.63 11.31 -3.51
N SER A 64 6.87 12.51 -4.03
CA SER A 64 6.78 12.79 -5.46
C SER A 64 8.08 12.41 -6.14
N ILE A 65 7.98 11.78 -7.30
CA ILE A 65 9.12 11.25 -8.07
C ILE A 65 9.71 12.24 -9.09
N GLY A 66 9.09 13.42 -9.28
CA GLY A 66 9.53 14.41 -10.27
C GLY A 66 9.59 13.84 -11.69
N GLU A 67 10.70 14.09 -12.39
CA GLU A 67 10.99 13.58 -13.75
C GLU A 67 11.75 12.24 -13.75
N ALA A 68 11.84 11.54 -12.61
CA ALA A 68 12.53 10.26 -12.56
C ALA A 68 11.92 9.28 -13.59
N SER A 69 12.80 8.60 -14.34
CA SER A 69 12.35 7.63 -15.32
C SER A 69 11.67 6.45 -14.62
N PRO A 70 10.75 5.73 -15.30
CA PRO A 70 10.18 4.49 -14.78
C PRO A 70 11.23 3.49 -14.29
N ASP A 71 12.39 3.42 -14.95
CA ASP A 71 13.49 2.53 -14.59
C ASP A 71 14.14 2.96 -13.26
N THR A 72 14.39 4.26 -13.07
CA THR A 72 14.91 4.79 -11.80
C THR A 72 13.95 4.52 -10.64
N ILE A 73 12.64 4.66 -10.88
CA ILE A 73 11.62 4.38 -9.85
C ILE A 73 11.56 2.89 -9.52
N ARG A 74 11.67 2.03 -10.53
CA ARG A 74 11.73 0.58 -10.34
C ARG A 74 12.94 0.19 -9.50
N GLU A 75 14.12 0.70 -9.82
CA GLU A 75 15.35 0.42 -9.08
C GLU A 75 15.28 0.93 -7.64
N TYR A 76 14.70 2.11 -7.41
CA TYR A 76 14.41 2.60 -6.06
C TYR A 76 13.51 1.65 -5.27
N ILE A 77 12.39 1.21 -5.84
CA ILE A 77 11.45 0.29 -5.18
C ILE A 77 12.15 -1.04 -4.83
N LEU A 78 12.90 -1.61 -5.78
CA LEU A 78 13.63 -2.87 -5.56
C LEU A 78 14.72 -2.76 -4.48
N ASN A 79 15.34 -1.58 -4.34
CA ASN A 79 16.35 -1.32 -3.31
C ASN A 79 15.75 -0.94 -1.94
N GLN A 80 14.42 -0.80 -1.82
CA GLN A 80 13.74 -0.56 -0.55
C GLN A 80 13.10 -1.82 0.04
N GLY A 81 13.04 -2.91 -0.74
CA GLY A 81 12.58 -4.24 -0.33
C GLY A 81 13.57 -5.02 0.52
#